data_AF-A0A8J5YXA9-F1
#
_entry.id   AF-A0A8J5YXA9-F1
#
_cell.length_a   1.000
_cell.length_b   1.000
_cell.length_c   1.000
_cell.angle_alpha   90.00
_cell.angle_beta   90.00
_cell.angle_gamma   90.00
#
_symmetry.space_group_name_H-M   'P 1'
#
loop_
_entity.id
_entity.type
_entity.pdbx_description
1 polymer ?
#
loop_
_entity_poly.entity_id
_entity_poly.type
_entity_poly.pdbx_seq_one_letter_code
_entity_poly.pdbx_strand_id
1 'polypeptide(L)'
;MQASQQHRSSVMASRLFPRVKEEVEPCSFPQFPAIDRSFCYSDSSHRSHFSVKNSHEPYCTLESSSARGSYTVYNSSSNGSPMSQQESQSNMSDLHHSPDNTHSSPISGSCITDDVSDLKGKLRELETVMLGPDCDIINSTISPEMDSWRLVTDAVSRRDLKQVLVCCAKAVSDNDLLTAQWLMDELRQMVSVSGEPIQRLGAYMLEGLVARLASSGSSIYKALRCKEPASAELLSYMHILYEVCPYFKFGYMSANGAIAEAMKDEDRVHIIDFQIGQGSQWITLIQAFAARPGGPPHIRITGIDDSTSAYARGGGLNIVAKRLSKLAALFKVPFEFNAAAMSGCEVQQEHLQVRHGEALAVNFAFMLHHMPDESVSTENHRDRLLRLVKSLSPKVVTLVEQESNTNTAPFFPRFRETLNYYTAMFESIDVTLPREHKERINVEQHCLARDVVNIIACEGPERVERHELMGKWRSRFRMAGFTPYPLSSLVNATIKTLLENYCDRYRLEERDGGLYLGWMNRDLVASCAWR
;
A
#
# COMPACT_ATOMS: atom_id res chain seq x y z
N MET A 1 -75.51 -28.65 -22.83
CA MET A 1 -75.79 -29.36 -24.09
C MET A 1 -74.47 -29.89 -24.64
N GLN A 2 -74.51 -31.15 -25.06
CA GLN A 2 -73.48 -32.02 -25.65
C GLN A 2 -72.68 -31.37 -26.81
N ALA A 3 -71.56 -31.90 -27.33
CA ALA A 3 -70.51 -32.86 -26.93
C ALA A 3 -69.56 -33.02 -28.16
N SER A 4 -68.43 -33.73 -27.97
CA SER A 4 -67.54 -34.41 -28.95
C SER A 4 -66.13 -33.77 -29.04
N GLN A 5 -65.04 -34.30 -28.46
CA GLN A 5 -64.31 -35.59 -28.70
C GLN A 5 -63.80 -35.72 -30.16
N GLN A 6 -62.56 -36.14 -30.50
CA GLN A 6 -61.43 -36.77 -29.78
C GLN A 6 -60.20 -36.90 -30.73
N HIS A 7 -58.99 -37.06 -30.15
CA HIS A 7 -57.84 -37.89 -30.62
C HIS A 7 -57.02 -37.47 -31.87
N ARG A 8 -55.69 -37.74 -32.01
CA ARG A 8 -54.70 -38.58 -31.30
C ARG A 8 -53.24 -38.27 -31.76
N SER A 9 -52.26 -38.46 -30.85
CA SER A 9 -50.85 -38.95 -31.00
C SER A 9 -49.86 -38.22 -31.94
N SER A 10 -48.55 -38.09 -31.69
CA SER A 10 -47.58 -39.03 -31.13
C SER A 10 -46.18 -38.40 -30.90
N VAL A 11 -45.49 -38.83 -29.84
CA VAL A 11 -44.02 -38.95 -29.63
C VAL A 11 -43.15 -37.68 -29.53
N MET A 12 -42.75 -37.36 -28.29
CA MET A 12 -41.58 -36.53 -27.96
C MET A 12 -40.32 -37.40 -27.93
N ALA A 13 -39.30 -36.98 -28.69
CA ALA A 13 -37.95 -37.50 -28.61
C ALA A 13 -37.14 -36.72 -27.56
N SER A 14 -36.65 -37.45 -26.56
CA SER A 14 -35.67 -37.02 -25.57
C SER A 14 -34.31 -36.68 -26.21
N ARG A 15 -33.78 -35.49 -25.91
CA ARG A 15 -32.35 -35.18 -26.04
C ARG A 15 -31.81 -34.59 -24.74
N LEU A 16 -30.85 -35.32 -24.18
CA LEU A 16 -30.05 -35.02 -23.01
C LEU A 16 -29.09 -33.86 -23.31
N PHE A 17 -29.04 -32.86 -22.45
CA PHE A 17 -27.96 -31.87 -22.41
C PHE A 17 -26.93 -32.29 -21.34
N PRO A 18 -25.62 -32.25 -21.64
CA PRO A 18 -24.59 -32.62 -20.68
C PRO A 18 -24.46 -31.55 -19.58
N ARG A 19 -24.54 -32.02 -18.34
CA ARG A 19 -24.35 -31.25 -17.11
C ARG A 19 -22.86 -30.98 -16.94
N VAL A 20 -22.43 -29.74 -17.17
CA VAL A 20 -21.08 -29.28 -16.81
C VAL A 20 -20.99 -29.30 -15.28
N LYS A 21 -20.15 -30.17 -14.74
CA LYS A 21 -19.73 -30.11 -13.33
C LYS A 21 -18.73 -28.96 -13.23
N GLU A 22 -19.12 -27.86 -12.59
CA GLU A 22 -18.17 -26.91 -12.03
C GLU A 22 -17.49 -27.58 -10.84
N GLU A 23 -16.22 -27.95 -10.99
CA GLU A 23 -15.36 -28.28 -9.86
C GLU A 23 -15.07 -26.99 -9.10
N VAL A 24 -15.71 -26.87 -7.94
CA VAL A 24 -15.49 -25.77 -6.99
C VAL A 24 -14.21 -26.07 -6.23
N GLU A 25 -13.15 -25.29 -6.50
CA GLU A 25 -11.95 -25.29 -5.66
C GLU A 25 -12.31 -24.92 -4.20
N PRO A 26 -11.80 -25.65 -3.19
CA PRO A 26 -12.05 -25.32 -1.81
C PRO A 26 -11.32 -24.03 -1.45
N CYS A 27 -12.06 -22.95 -1.19
CA CYS A 27 -11.55 -21.78 -0.46
C CYS A 27 -11.06 -22.24 0.92
N SER A 28 -9.75 -22.39 1.08
CA SER A 28 -9.08 -22.59 2.36
C SER A 28 -9.24 -21.32 3.21
N PHE A 29 -9.98 -21.45 4.31
CA PHE A 29 -10.01 -20.40 5.33
C PHE A 29 -8.69 -20.46 6.13
N PRO A 30 -8.10 -19.31 6.51
CA PRO A 30 -7.06 -19.31 7.52
C PRO A 30 -7.60 -19.98 8.79
N GLN A 31 -6.92 -21.02 9.27
CA GLN A 31 -7.22 -21.61 10.56
C GLN A 31 -6.72 -20.64 11.63
N PHE A 32 -7.63 -19.81 12.16
CA PHE A 32 -7.35 -19.02 13.34
C PHE A 32 -7.32 -19.94 14.57
N PRO A 33 -6.36 -19.77 15.50
CA PRO A 33 -6.42 -20.47 16.78
C PRO A 33 -7.77 -20.16 17.43
N ALA A 34 -8.48 -21.19 17.87
CA ALA A 34 -9.67 -21.01 18.69
C ALA A 34 -9.27 -20.19 19.93
N ILE A 35 -9.98 -19.09 20.20
CA ILE A 35 -9.87 -18.40 21.49
C ILE A 35 -10.34 -19.40 22.53
N ASP A 36 -9.40 -19.91 23.33
CA ASP A 36 -9.65 -20.97 24.28
C ASP A 36 -10.59 -20.51 25.40
N ARG A 37 -11.47 -21.40 25.83
CA ARG A 37 -12.65 -21.14 26.67
C ARG A 37 -12.35 -20.99 28.18
N SER A 38 -11.11 -20.73 28.57
CA SER A 38 -10.71 -20.71 29.99
C SER A 38 -10.57 -19.30 30.57
N PHE A 39 -11.65 -18.52 30.60
CA PHE A 39 -11.69 -17.31 31.45
C PHE A 39 -13.00 -17.23 32.22
N CYS A 40 -13.19 -18.22 33.10
CA CYS A 40 -14.02 -18.10 34.29
C CYS A 40 -13.13 -18.44 35.49
N TYR A 41 -12.92 -17.44 36.36
CA TYR A 41 -12.41 -17.47 37.74
C TYR A 41 -11.25 -18.42 38.14
N SER A 42 -10.17 -17.75 38.58
CA SER A 42 -9.24 -18.05 39.69
C SER A 42 -8.31 -19.27 39.67
N ASP A 43 -7.02 -18.92 39.75
CA ASP A 43 -5.96 -19.40 40.64
C ASP A 43 -5.00 -20.54 40.20
N SER A 44 -3.73 -20.27 40.53
CA SER A 44 -2.54 -21.15 40.57
C SER A 44 -1.84 -21.63 39.28
N SER A 45 -0.56 -21.22 39.22
CA SER A 45 0.64 -21.79 38.60
C SER A 45 0.56 -23.16 37.89
N HIS A 46 1.05 -23.21 36.64
CA HIS A 46 2.32 -23.88 36.29
C HIS A 46 2.68 -23.69 34.80
N ARG A 47 3.98 -23.46 34.56
CA ARG A 47 4.61 -23.23 33.26
C ARG A 47 4.97 -24.57 32.62
N SER A 48 4.50 -24.85 31.39
CA SER A 48 5.00 -25.96 30.57
C SER A 48 5.30 -25.49 29.14
N HIS A 49 6.58 -25.58 28.75
CA HIS A 49 7.05 -25.38 27.39
C HIS A 49 6.62 -26.54 26.49
N PHE A 50 6.11 -26.25 25.29
CA PHE A 50 5.94 -27.24 24.23
C PHE A 50 6.60 -26.78 22.93
N SER A 51 7.46 -27.65 22.40
CA SER A 51 8.14 -27.57 21.11
C SER A 51 7.27 -28.22 20.04
N VAL A 52 6.99 -27.54 18.93
CA VAL A 52 6.23 -28.08 17.80
C VAL A 52 7.19 -28.73 16.79
N LYS A 53 6.96 -30.01 16.49
CA LYS A 53 7.62 -30.76 15.40
C LYS A 53 6.88 -30.50 14.09
N ASN A 54 7.60 -30.07 13.05
CA ASN A 54 7.11 -30.03 11.67
C ASN A 54 7.04 -31.45 11.08
N SER A 55 5.89 -31.82 10.54
CA SER A 55 5.73 -32.97 9.64
C SER A 55 5.53 -32.47 8.22
N HIS A 56 6.51 -32.75 7.35
CA HIS A 56 6.43 -32.57 5.90
C HIS A 56 5.78 -33.79 5.24
N GLU A 57 4.91 -33.57 4.26
CA GLU A 57 4.67 -34.51 3.17
C GLU A 57 4.68 -33.78 1.81
N PRO A 58 5.08 -34.46 0.71
CA PRO A 58 5.67 -33.83 -0.46
C PRO A 58 4.68 -33.65 -1.63
N TYR A 59 4.85 -32.57 -2.40
CA TYR A 59 4.12 -32.33 -3.66
C TYR A 59 4.83 -32.99 -4.85
N CYS A 60 4.06 -33.73 -5.65
CA CYS A 60 4.48 -34.31 -6.94
C CYS A 60 4.68 -33.23 -8.02
N THR A 61 5.83 -33.27 -8.69
CA THR A 61 6.14 -32.53 -9.91
C THR A 61 5.66 -33.28 -11.15
N LEU A 62 4.93 -32.62 -12.04
CA LEU A 62 4.63 -33.11 -13.39
C LEU A 62 5.48 -32.34 -14.41
N GLU A 63 6.29 -33.11 -15.13
CA GLU A 63 7.27 -32.69 -16.14
C GLU A 63 6.62 -32.17 -17.43
N SER A 64 7.25 -31.15 -18.01
CA SER A 64 6.92 -30.62 -19.33
C SER A 64 7.59 -31.45 -20.43
N SER A 65 6.80 -32.06 -21.30
CA SER A 65 7.27 -32.76 -22.50
C SER A 65 7.55 -31.79 -23.65
N SER A 66 8.72 -31.96 -24.27
CA SER A 66 9.17 -31.32 -25.51
C SER A 66 8.36 -31.72 -26.74
N ALA A 67 8.08 -30.77 -27.64
CA ALA A 67 7.84 -31.08 -29.06
C ALA A 67 8.34 -29.96 -29.97
N ARG A 68 9.22 -30.36 -30.89
CA ARG A 68 9.88 -29.61 -31.95
C ARG A 68 8.97 -29.67 -33.20
N GLY A 69 8.84 -28.58 -33.95
CA GLY A 69 8.13 -28.61 -35.24
C GLY A 69 8.23 -27.30 -36.01
N SER A 70 9.19 -27.23 -36.93
CA SER A 70 9.35 -26.17 -37.94
C SER A 70 8.47 -26.47 -39.15
N TYR A 71 7.70 -25.51 -39.69
CA TYR A 71 7.36 -25.40 -41.13
C TYR A 71 7.00 -23.96 -41.52
N THR A 72 7.37 -23.64 -42.76
CA THR A 72 7.37 -22.34 -43.44
C THR A 72 6.12 -22.13 -44.32
N VAL A 73 5.68 -20.86 -44.44
CA VAL A 73 5.10 -20.11 -45.59
C VAL A 73 3.91 -20.72 -46.38
N TYR A 74 2.79 -19.97 -46.48
CA TYR A 74 2.17 -19.55 -47.75
C TYR A 74 1.11 -18.43 -47.56
N ASN A 75 1.14 -17.47 -48.49
CA ASN A 75 0.23 -16.35 -48.69
C ASN A 75 -1.19 -16.76 -49.15
N SER A 76 -2.19 -15.93 -48.87
CA SER A 76 -3.32 -15.65 -49.78
C SER A 76 -4.02 -14.32 -49.43
N SER A 77 -4.38 -13.58 -50.47
CA SER A 77 -4.80 -12.18 -50.53
C SER A 77 -6.20 -12.01 -51.14
N SER A 78 -6.87 -10.87 -50.87
CA SER A 78 -7.86 -10.11 -51.69
C SER A 78 -8.84 -9.37 -50.75
N ASN A 79 -9.40 -8.17 -51.00
CA ASN A 79 -9.44 -7.25 -52.14
C ASN A 79 -9.99 -5.88 -51.68
N GLY A 80 -9.67 -4.78 -52.39
CA GLY A 80 -10.58 -3.63 -52.52
C GLY A 80 -9.97 -2.22 -52.45
N SER A 81 -9.50 -1.68 -53.58
CA SER A 81 -9.33 -0.24 -53.87
C SER A 81 -10.38 0.20 -54.92
N PRO A 82 -10.60 1.52 -55.17
CA PRO A 82 -9.85 2.27 -56.22
C PRO A 82 -9.54 3.75 -55.81
N MET A 83 -8.55 4.55 -56.27
CA MET A 83 -7.77 4.84 -57.52
C MET A 83 -8.17 6.16 -58.21
N SER A 84 -7.23 7.13 -58.28
CA SER A 84 -6.89 8.05 -59.42
C SER A 84 -5.62 8.88 -59.03
N GLN A 85 -4.40 8.67 -59.56
CA GLN A 85 -3.70 9.19 -60.79
C GLN A 85 -3.82 10.71 -61.03
N GLN A 86 -2.79 11.51 -61.35
CA GLN A 86 -1.73 11.35 -62.40
C GLN A 86 -0.45 12.22 -62.14
N GLU A 87 0.69 11.70 -62.67
CA GLU A 87 1.81 12.31 -63.45
C GLU A 87 2.48 13.64 -63.00
N SER A 88 3.81 13.85 -63.08
CA SER A 88 4.68 13.72 -64.27
C SER A 88 6.19 13.49 -63.94
N GLN A 89 6.92 12.96 -64.91
CA GLN A 89 8.38 12.70 -64.93
C GLN A 89 9.22 13.92 -65.39
N SER A 90 10.51 13.98 -65.04
CA SER A 90 11.63 14.16 -66.00
C SER A 90 13.02 14.09 -65.33
N ASN A 91 14.00 13.65 -66.12
CA ASN A 91 15.35 13.20 -65.79
C ASN A 91 16.46 14.21 -66.16
N MET A 92 17.64 14.00 -65.56
CA MET A 92 19.03 14.17 -66.04
C MET A 92 19.60 15.56 -66.39
N SER A 93 20.76 15.90 -65.79
CA SER A 93 22.08 15.90 -66.48
C SER A 93 23.27 16.10 -65.51
N ASP A 94 24.29 15.25 -65.65
CA ASP A 94 25.66 15.40 -65.11
C ASP A 94 26.52 16.29 -66.04
N LEU A 95 27.56 16.95 -65.51
CA LEU A 95 28.99 16.78 -65.91
C LEU A 95 29.92 17.87 -65.31
N HIS A 96 30.95 17.40 -64.58
CA HIS A 96 32.38 17.72 -64.73
C HIS A 96 33.20 18.69 -63.83
N HIS A 97 34.33 18.10 -63.38
CA HIS A 97 35.71 18.61 -63.18
C HIS A 97 36.25 18.95 -61.77
N SER A 98 37.14 18.07 -61.30
CA SER A 98 38.29 18.29 -60.39
C SER A 98 39.54 18.67 -61.24
N PRO A 99 40.70 19.18 -60.72
CA PRO A 99 41.49 18.53 -59.64
C PRO A 99 42.35 19.43 -58.69
N ASP A 100 42.88 18.76 -57.64
CA ASP A 100 44.14 18.93 -56.86
C ASP A 100 44.68 20.29 -56.41
N ASN A 101 44.89 20.42 -55.08
CA ASN A 101 46.24 20.65 -54.55
C ASN A 101 46.38 20.38 -53.04
N THR A 102 47.53 19.77 -52.75
CA THR A 102 48.09 19.22 -51.52
C THR A 102 48.49 20.28 -50.49
N HIS A 103 48.25 20.05 -49.19
CA HIS A 103 49.20 20.45 -48.14
C HIS A 103 49.08 19.58 -46.90
N SER A 104 50.25 19.16 -46.42
CA SER A 104 50.50 18.12 -45.43
C SER A 104 50.79 18.70 -44.04
N SER A 105 50.21 18.04 -43.02
CA SER A 105 50.77 17.74 -41.68
C SER A 105 50.91 18.89 -40.63
N PRO A 106 50.97 18.60 -39.30
CA PRO A 106 51.22 17.29 -38.68
C PRO A 106 50.29 16.85 -37.52
N ILE A 107 50.46 15.56 -37.24
CA ILE A 107 50.06 14.76 -36.08
C ILE A 107 50.41 15.45 -34.76
N SER A 108 49.47 15.43 -33.80
CA SER A 108 49.80 15.39 -32.38
C SER A 108 48.89 14.37 -31.69
N GLY A 109 49.49 13.24 -31.31
CA GLY A 109 48.86 12.26 -30.45
C GLY A 109 48.91 12.72 -29.00
N SER A 110 47.84 12.46 -28.25
CA SER A 110 47.91 12.24 -26.81
C SER A 110 46.65 11.53 -26.36
N CYS A 111 46.82 10.28 -25.96
CA CYS A 111 45.82 9.51 -25.24
C CYS A 111 45.68 10.13 -23.84
N ILE A 112 44.48 10.59 -23.48
CA ILE A 112 44.19 11.04 -22.12
C ILE A 112 43.60 9.84 -21.37
N THR A 113 44.34 9.35 -20.39
CA THR A 113 43.78 8.59 -19.27
C THR A 113 43.22 9.61 -18.28
N ASP A 114 41.93 9.54 -17.99
CA ASP A 114 41.27 10.36 -16.97
C ASP A 114 41.83 10.03 -15.58
N ASP A 115 42.69 10.90 -15.05
CA ASP A 115 43.12 10.87 -13.66
C ASP A 115 42.45 12.01 -12.89
N VAL A 116 41.56 11.65 -11.97
CA VAL A 116 40.81 12.55 -11.08
C VAL A 116 41.75 13.40 -10.21
N SER A 117 43.01 12.99 -10.07
CA SER A 117 44.04 13.74 -9.35
C SER A 117 44.45 15.05 -10.06
N ASP A 118 44.40 15.08 -11.40
CA ASP A 118 44.83 16.23 -12.21
C ASP A 118 43.81 17.38 -12.15
N LEU A 119 42.51 17.05 -12.18
CA LEU A 119 41.43 18.04 -12.07
C LEU A 119 41.44 18.75 -10.70
N LYS A 120 41.75 18.01 -9.64
CA LYS A 120 41.88 18.56 -8.28
C LYS A 120 43.10 19.47 -8.14
N GLY A 121 44.18 19.17 -8.86
CA GLY A 121 45.35 20.04 -8.96
C GLY A 121 45.02 21.35 -9.67
N LYS A 122 44.36 21.26 -10.82
CA LYS A 122 43.94 22.42 -11.65
C LYS A 122 43.00 23.37 -10.91
N LEU A 123 42.05 22.84 -10.13
CA LEU A 123 41.12 23.65 -9.31
C LEU A 123 41.86 24.42 -8.21
N ARG A 124 42.86 23.79 -7.58
CA ARG A 124 43.68 24.43 -6.54
C ARG A 124 44.61 25.50 -7.11
N GLU A 125 45.13 25.28 -8.31
CA GLU A 125 45.90 26.29 -9.06
C GLU A 125 45.03 27.52 -9.39
N LEU A 126 43.80 27.31 -9.86
CA LEU A 126 42.85 28.40 -10.14
C LEU A 126 42.48 29.19 -8.87
N GLU A 127 42.27 28.51 -7.75
CA GLU A 127 42.01 29.13 -6.44
C GLU A 127 43.19 30.00 -5.96
N THR A 128 44.42 29.54 -6.21
CA THR A 128 45.65 30.26 -5.83
C THR A 128 45.87 31.49 -6.73
N VAL A 129 45.53 31.41 -8.02
CA VAL A 129 45.62 32.53 -8.97
C VAL A 129 44.56 33.59 -8.69
N MET A 130 43.37 33.20 -8.22
CA MET A 130 42.29 34.14 -7.92
C MET A 130 42.47 34.95 -6.63
N LEU A 131 43.26 34.46 -5.67
CA LEU A 131 43.39 35.08 -4.35
C LEU A 131 44.61 36.03 -4.20
N GLY A 132 45.57 36.00 -5.13
CA GLY A 132 46.75 36.87 -5.11
C GLY A 132 47.66 36.67 -3.87
N PRO A 133 48.89 37.23 -3.85
CA PRO A 133 49.86 36.94 -2.78
C PRO A 133 49.59 37.64 -1.43
N ASP A 134 48.60 38.53 -1.34
CA ASP A 134 48.36 39.34 -0.14
C ASP A 134 46.90 39.23 0.33
N CYS A 135 46.61 38.18 1.10
CA CYS A 135 45.44 38.12 1.98
C CYS A 135 45.85 37.48 3.31
N ASP A 136 46.56 38.28 4.12
CA ASP A 136 46.76 37.98 5.53
C ASP A 136 45.42 38.01 6.27
N ILE A 137 45.11 36.90 6.93
CA ILE A 137 44.15 36.75 8.03
C ILE A 137 42.75 37.30 7.72
N ILE A 138 42.04 36.62 6.82
CA ILE A 138 40.59 36.51 6.98
C ILE A 138 40.37 35.27 7.84
N ASN A 139 39.94 35.50 9.08
CA ASN A 139 39.32 34.48 9.91
C ASN A 139 38.32 33.74 9.03
N SER A 140 38.66 32.52 8.61
CA SER A 140 37.92 31.80 7.57
C SER A 140 36.55 31.46 8.12
N THR A 141 35.61 32.39 7.97
CA THR A 141 34.19 32.11 8.06
C THR A 141 33.94 31.16 6.90
N ILE A 142 34.03 29.87 7.18
CA ILE A 142 33.71 28.83 6.22
C ILE A 142 32.31 29.16 5.73
N SER A 143 32.15 29.37 4.42
CA SER A 143 30.83 29.61 3.84
C SER A 143 29.92 28.45 4.25
N PRO A 144 28.67 28.69 4.67
CA PRO A 144 27.71 27.63 5.00
C PRO A 144 27.58 26.56 3.89
N GLU A 145 27.81 26.96 2.64
CA GLU A 145 27.83 26.06 1.49
C GLU A 145 29.01 25.09 1.50
N MET A 146 30.20 25.54 1.90
CA MET A 146 31.41 24.71 1.95
C MET A 146 31.34 23.69 3.09
N ASP A 147 30.72 24.03 4.22
CA ASP A 147 30.42 23.07 5.29
C ASP A 147 29.36 22.05 4.86
N SER A 148 28.33 22.49 4.14
CA SER A 148 27.31 21.60 3.57
C SER A 148 27.92 20.57 2.61
N TRP A 149 28.79 21.00 1.69
CA TRP A 149 29.48 20.11 0.75
C TRP A 149 30.42 19.10 1.45
N ARG A 150 31.10 19.51 2.51
CA ARG A 150 31.93 18.60 3.32
C ARG A 150 31.10 17.52 4.00
N LEU A 151 29.94 17.88 4.55
CA LEU A 151 29.03 16.91 5.16
C LEU A 151 28.49 15.89 4.16
N VAL A 152 28.11 16.35 2.95
CA VAL A 152 27.61 15.47 1.89
C VAL A 152 28.69 14.49 1.43
N THR A 153 29.90 14.99 1.16
CA THR A 153 31.03 14.17 0.69
C THR A 153 31.54 13.19 1.75
N ASP A 154 31.55 13.56 3.03
CA ASP A 154 31.86 12.64 4.14
C ASP A 154 30.80 11.54 4.27
N ALA A 155 29.51 11.88 4.16
CA ALA A 155 28.42 10.90 4.19
C ALA A 155 28.52 9.87 3.06
N VAL A 156 28.81 10.32 1.82
CA VAL A 156 29.06 9.43 0.67
C VAL A 156 30.29 8.55 0.92
N SER A 157 31.40 9.14 1.38
CA SER A 157 32.65 8.42 1.65
C SER A 157 32.47 7.33 2.72
N ARG A 158 31.68 7.61 3.75
CA ARG A 158 31.34 6.66 4.82
C ARG A 158 30.25 5.66 4.44
N ARG A 159 29.65 5.82 3.25
CA ARG A 159 28.46 5.08 2.81
C ARG A 159 27.31 5.17 3.82
N ASP A 160 27.11 6.34 4.43
CA ASP A 160 25.94 6.60 5.29
C ASP A 160 24.70 6.79 4.42
N LEU A 161 24.05 5.67 4.09
CA LEU A 161 22.89 5.65 3.20
C LEU A 161 21.76 6.57 3.67
N LYS A 162 21.51 6.62 4.98
CA LYS A 162 20.44 7.46 5.53
C LYS A 162 20.73 8.93 5.27
N GLN A 163 21.96 9.36 5.54
CA GLN A 163 22.36 10.74 5.34
C GLN A 163 22.41 11.10 3.84
N VAL A 164 22.93 10.22 2.98
CA VAL A 164 22.96 10.45 1.53
C VAL A 164 21.53 10.59 0.95
N LEU A 165 20.56 9.77 1.39
CA LEU A 165 19.15 9.91 1.02
C LEU A 165 18.58 11.28 1.42
N VAL A 166 18.86 11.74 2.64
CA VAL A 166 18.42 13.05 3.14
C VAL A 166 19.05 14.18 2.33
N CYS A 167 20.35 14.13 2.07
CA CYS A 167 21.05 15.11 1.24
C CYS A 167 20.47 15.15 -0.18
N CYS A 168 20.20 13.99 -0.78
CA CYS A 168 19.60 13.91 -2.11
C CYS A 168 18.21 14.55 -2.15
N ALA A 169 17.35 14.25 -1.17
CA ALA A 169 16.03 14.86 -1.08
C ALA A 169 16.09 16.38 -0.84
N LYS A 170 17.11 16.87 -0.10
CA LYS A 170 17.34 18.31 0.07
C LYS A 170 17.71 18.97 -1.25
N ALA A 171 18.65 18.39 -1.99
CA ALA A 171 19.05 18.89 -3.31
C ALA A 171 17.85 18.94 -4.28
N VAL A 172 17.00 17.91 -4.30
CA VAL A 172 15.74 17.91 -5.07
C VAL A 172 14.80 19.03 -4.61
N SER A 173 14.68 19.26 -3.29
CA SER A 173 13.83 20.32 -2.74
C SER A 173 14.33 21.73 -3.08
N ASP A 174 15.65 21.90 -3.20
CA ASP A 174 16.31 23.17 -3.52
C ASP A 174 16.41 23.42 -5.02
N ASN A 175 15.95 22.46 -5.84
CA ASN A 175 16.11 22.46 -7.29
C ASN A 175 17.59 22.45 -7.75
N ASP A 176 18.49 21.91 -6.92
CA ASP A 176 19.88 21.64 -7.27
C ASP A 176 19.98 20.28 -8.00
N LEU A 177 19.70 20.32 -9.30
CA LEU A 177 19.60 19.13 -10.14
C LEU A 177 20.94 18.41 -10.32
N LEU A 178 22.06 19.14 -10.32
CA LEU A 178 23.39 18.55 -10.51
C LEU A 178 23.77 17.71 -9.29
N THR A 179 23.63 18.29 -8.08
CA THR A 179 23.89 17.57 -6.83
C THR A 179 22.91 16.43 -6.64
N ALA A 180 21.63 16.63 -6.96
CA ALA A 180 20.63 15.57 -6.88
C ALA A 180 20.97 14.38 -7.79
N GLN A 181 21.32 14.63 -9.06
CA GLN A 181 21.67 13.56 -9.99
C GLN A 181 22.91 12.79 -9.55
N TRP A 182 23.97 13.49 -9.13
CA TRP A 182 25.18 12.85 -8.61
C TRP A 182 24.86 11.98 -7.37
N LEU A 183 24.11 12.50 -6.41
CA LEU A 183 23.72 11.74 -5.22
C LEU A 183 22.83 10.53 -5.57
N MET A 184 21.96 10.62 -6.57
CA MET A 184 21.21 9.46 -7.06
C MET A 184 22.12 8.40 -7.66
N ASP A 185 23.16 8.79 -8.40
CA ASP A 185 24.14 7.86 -8.96
C ASP A 185 24.90 7.12 -7.86
N GLU A 186 25.32 7.82 -6.80
CA GLU A 186 25.91 7.21 -5.60
C GLU A 186 24.93 6.27 -4.89
N LEU A 187 23.68 6.71 -4.70
CA LEU A 187 22.64 5.90 -4.03
C LEU A 187 22.39 4.57 -4.76
N ARG A 188 22.42 4.54 -6.11
CA ARG A 188 22.26 3.29 -6.88
C ARG A 188 23.31 2.24 -6.51
N GLN A 189 24.49 2.65 -6.04
CA GLN A 189 25.57 1.75 -5.62
C GLN A 189 25.48 1.31 -4.14
N MET A 190 24.53 1.88 -3.39
CA MET A 190 24.41 1.68 -1.93
C MET A 190 23.14 0.90 -1.55
N VAL A 191 22.09 0.99 -2.37
CA VAL A 191 20.79 0.35 -2.12
C VAL A 191 20.74 -1.09 -2.62
N SER A 192 19.90 -1.90 -1.98
CA SER A 192 19.67 -3.30 -2.38
C SER A 192 18.35 -3.78 -1.81
N VAL A 193 17.53 -4.44 -2.64
CA VAL A 193 16.25 -5.03 -2.21
C VAL A 193 16.42 -6.30 -1.37
N SER A 194 17.60 -6.91 -1.34
CA SER A 194 17.95 -8.05 -0.47
C SER A 194 18.80 -7.65 0.74
N GLY A 195 19.24 -6.39 0.83
CA GLY A 195 20.19 -5.94 1.86
C GLY A 195 19.58 -5.69 3.25
N GLU A 196 20.30 -4.90 4.05
CA GLU A 196 19.83 -4.38 5.33
C GLU A 196 18.53 -3.57 5.17
N PRO A 197 17.70 -3.43 6.22
CA PRO A 197 16.44 -2.67 6.16
C PRO A 197 16.55 -1.30 5.49
N ILE A 198 17.59 -0.52 5.82
CA ILE A 198 17.83 0.81 5.25
C ILE A 198 18.20 0.76 3.76
N GLN A 199 18.87 -0.31 3.30
CA GLN A 199 19.21 -0.51 1.89
C GLN A 199 17.97 -0.84 1.06
N ARG A 200 17.05 -1.61 1.63
CA ARG A 200 15.79 -2.01 1.00
C ARG A 200 14.83 -0.84 0.90
N LEU A 201 14.62 -0.12 2.01
CA LEU A 201 13.87 1.13 2.01
C LEU A 201 14.50 2.16 1.07
N GLY A 202 15.83 2.31 1.12
CA GLY A 202 16.58 3.23 0.28
C GLY A 202 16.36 2.99 -1.22
N ALA A 203 16.23 1.73 -1.65
CA ALA A 203 15.91 1.41 -3.04
C ALA A 203 14.57 2.04 -3.46
N TYR A 204 13.51 1.86 -2.66
CA TYR A 204 12.19 2.41 -2.97
C TYR A 204 12.10 3.93 -2.82
N MET A 205 12.84 4.50 -1.85
CA MET A 205 12.92 5.96 -1.69
C MET A 205 13.66 6.61 -2.88
N LEU A 206 14.73 5.97 -3.37
CA LEU A 206 15.45 6.42 -4.56
C LEU A 206 14.55 6.39 -5.79
N GLU A 207 13.79 5.31 -6.01
CA GLU A 207 12.79 5.25 -7.10
C GLU A 207 11.77 6.39 -6.99
N GLY A 208 11.29 6.70 -5.78
CA GLY A 208 10.42 7.84 -5.54
C GLY A 208 11.05 9.19 -5.92
N LEU A 209 12.34 9.39 -5.60
CA LEU A 209 13.08 10.61 -5.95
C LEU A 209 13.31 10.73 -7.46
N VAL A 210 13.71 9.64 -8.13
CA VAL A 210 13.88 9.58 -9.58
C VAL A 210 12.56 9.92 -10.28
N ALA A 211 11.46 9.32 -9.82
CA ALA A 211 10.15 9.56 -10.38
C ALA A 211 9.67 11.00 -10.19
N ARG A 212 9.96 11.59 -9.02
CA ARG A 212 9.68 13.00 -8.75
C ARG A 212 10.42 13.91 -9.73
N LEU A 213 11.73 13.74 -9.88
CA LEU A 213 12.56 14.61 -10.71
C LEU A 213 12.18 14.59 -12.19
N ALA A 214 11.85 13.41 -12.71
CA ALA A 214 11.44 13.28 -14.10
C ALA A 214 10.06 13.91 -14.40
N SER A 215 9.43 14.58 -13.41
CA SER A 215 8.03 15.04 -13.46
C SER A 215 7.06 13.93 -13.91
N SER A 216 7.52 12.69 -13.77
CA SER A 216 6.85 11.49 -14.19
C SER A 216 6.32 10.75 -12.98
N GLY A 217 6.26 11.39 -11.80
CA GLY A 217 5.67 10.81 -10.59
C GLY A 217 4.30 10.21 -10.89
N SER A 218 3.46 10.91 -11.66
CA SER A 218 2.21 10.40 -12.23
C SER A 218 2.40 9.15 -13.09
N SER A 219 3.25 9.23 -14.11
CA SER A 219 3.46 8.20 -15.12
C SER A 219 4.18 6.96 -14.59
N ILE A 220 5.08 7.10 -13.62
CA ILE A 220 5.80 6.03 -12.93
C ILE A 220 4.93 5.44 -11.82
N TYR A 221 4.20 6.23 -11.04
CA TYR A 221 3.18 5.68 -10.14
C TYR A 221 2.13 4.88 -10.94
N LYS A 222 1.69 5.40 -12.09
CA LYS A 222 0.84 4.67 -13.05
C LYS A 222 1.55 3.47 -13.67
N ALA A 223 2.84 3.54 -14.00
CA ALA A 223 3.59 2.40 -14.54
C ALA A 223 3.84 1.29 -13.49
N LEU A 224 4.05 1.66 -12.22
CA LEU A 224 4.03 0.77 -11.07
C LEU A 224 2.64 0.13 -10.89
N ARG A 225 1.56 0.88 -11.17
CA ARG A 225 0.20 0.30 -11.32
C ARG A 225 0.06 -0.61 -12.55
N CYS A 226 0.80 -0.37 -13.63
CA CYS A 226 0.73 -1.21 -14.84
C CYS A 226 1.51 -2.53 -14.74
N LYS A 227 2.42 -2.68 -13.76
CA LYS A 227 3.08 -3.95 -13.41
C LYS A 227 2.50 -4.56 -12.13
N GLU A 228 1.21 -4.39 -11.90
CA GLU A 228 0.55 -5.02 -10.76
C GLU A 228 0.62 -6.55 -10.89
N PRO A 229 1.03 -7.25 -9.81
CA PRO A 229 1.02 -8.71 -9.77
C PRO A 229 -0.43 -9.17 -9.81
N ALA A 230 -0.70 -10.37 -10.33
CA ALA A 230 -2.07 -10.86 -10.46
C ALA A 230 -2.84 -10.73 -9.13
N SER A 231 -4.15 -10.48 -9.19
CA SER A 231 -4.96 -10.20 -7.98
C SER A 231 -4.76 -11.25 -6.86
N ALA A 232 -4.63 -12.52 -7.21
CA ALA A 232 -4.36 -13.62 -6.28
C ALA A 232 -2.98 -13.52 -5.61
N GLU A 233 -1.95 -13.08 -6.34
CA GLU A 233 -0.61 -12.86 -5.81
C GLU A 233 -0.60 -11.66 -4.86
N LEU A 234 -1.24 -10.55 -5.25
CA LEU A 234 -1.36 -9.37 -4.39
C LEU A 234 -2.07 -9.71 -3.08
N LEU A 235 -3.16 -10.49 -3.14
CA LEU A 235 -3.86 -10.99 -1.97
C LEU A 235 -2.96 -11.84 -1.08
N SER A 236 -2.15 -12.72 -1.67
CA SER A 236 -1.17 -13.52 -0.93
C SER A 236 -0.17 -12.65 -0.19
N TYR A 237 0.40 -11.64 -0.84
CA TYR A 237 1.36 -10.73 -0.21
C TYR A 237 0.72 -9.92 0.92
N MET A 238 -0.50 -9.42 0.73
CA MET A 238 -1.24 -8.72 1.79
C MET A 238 -1.54 -9.66 2.97
N HIS A 239 -1.85 -10.92 2.71
CA HIS A 239 -2.08 -11.91 3.76
C HIS A 239 -0.80 -12.22 4.54
N ILE A 240 0.34 -12.37 3.86
CA ILE A 240 1.64 -12.56 4.52
C ILE A 240 1.93 -11.37 5.44
N LEU A 241 1.76 -10.13 4.97
CA LEU A 241 1.96 -8.93 5.79
C LEU A 241 1.05 -8.92 7.02
N TYR A 242 -0.22 -9.29 6.85
CA TYR A 242 -1.19 -9.42 7.94
C TYR A 242 -0.78 -10.47 8.99
N GLU A 243 -0.14 -11.56 8.57
CA GLU A 243 0.32 -12.60 9.49
C GLU A 243 1.60 -12.20 10.24
N VAL A 244 2.60 -11.72 9.50
CA VAL A 244 3.96 -11.47 10.02
C VAL A 244 4.09 -10.17 10.81
N CYS A 245 3.17 -9.22 10.62
CA CYS A 245 3.18 -7.93 11.31
C CYS A 245 1.84 -7.68 12.03
N PRO A 246 1.85 -7.07 13.24
CA PRO A 246 0.64 -6.87 14.01
C PRO A 246 -0.21 -5.68 13.55
N TYR A 247 0.19 -4.91 12.52
CA TYR A 247 -0.43 -3.61 12.18
C TYR A 247 -1.94 -3.67 11.98
N PHE A 248 -2.39 -4.57 11.10
CA PHE A 248 -3.80 -4.75 10.78
C PHE A 248 -4.54 -5.50 11.89
N LYS A 249 -3.93 -6.55 12.46
CA LYS A 249 -4.53 -7.30 13.57
C LYS A 249 -4.79 -6.41 14.78
N PHE A 250 -3.83 -5.57 15.15
CA PHE A 250 -3.96 -4.53 16.17
C PHE A 250 -5.18 -3.65 15.89
N GLY A 251 -5.21 -3.01 14.73
CA GLY A 251 -6.27 -2.07 14.37
C GLY A 251 -7.67 -2.70 14.32
N TYR A 252 -7.77 -3.87 13.70
CA TYR A 252 -9.03 -4.60 13.61
C TYR A 252 -9.53 -5.08 14.97
N MET A 253 -8.65 -5.63 15.81
CA MET A 253 -9.04 -6.11 17.13
C MET A 253 -9.40 -4.96 18.08
N SER A 254 -8.71 -3.81 18.01
CA SER A 254 -9.05 -2.65 18.84
C SER A 254 -10.41 -2.06 18.42
N ALA A 255 -10.64 -1.88 17.12
CA ALA A 255 -11.93 -1.42 16.60
C ALA A 255 -13.07 -2.41 16.91
N ASN A 256 -12.86 -3.71 16.66
CA ASN A 256 -13.84 -4.75 16.96
C ASN A 256 -14.17 -4.82 18.45
N GLY A 257 -13.18 -4.63 19.33
CA GLY A 257 -13.38 -4.57 20.78
C GLY A 257 -14.30 -3.42 21.18
N ALA A 258 -14.06 -2.22 20.64
CA ALA A 258 -14.91 -1.04 20.87
C ALA A 258 -16.35 -1.28 20.38
N ILE A 259 -16.50 -1.87 19.19
CA ILE A 259 -17.80 -2.19 18.59
C ILE A 259 -18.53 -3.24 19.43
N ALA A 260 -17.87 -4.34 19.78
CA ALA A 260 -18.47 -5.41 20.58
C ALA A 260 -18.97 -4.89 21.93
N GLU A 261 -18.19 -4.04 22.59
CA GLU A 261 -18.57 -3.44 23.87
C GLU A 261 -19.77 -2.49 23.73
N ALA A 262 -19.76 -1.61 22.72
CA ALA A 262 -20.87 -0.69 22.48
C ALA A 262 -22.17 -1.44 22.11
N MET A 263 -22.06 -2.60 21.47
CA MET A 263 -23.18 -3.41 20.98
C MET A 263 -23.57 -4.58 21.89
N LYS A 264 -23.00 -4.68 23.09
CA LYS A 264 -23.15 -5.86 23.95
C LYS A 264 -24.61 -6.22 24.26
N ASP A 265 -25.47 -5.21 24.44
CA ASP A 265 -26.89 -5.36 24.82
C ASP A 265 -27.86 -5.16 23.63
N GLU A 266 -27.35 -5.11 22.39
CA GLU A 266 -28.16 -4.83 21.21
C GLU A 266 -28.56 -6.12 20.49
N ASP A 267 -29.83 -6.25 20.10
CA ASP A 267 -30.32 -7.42 19.35
C ASP A 267 -30.18 -7.27 17.83
N ARG A 268 -30.03 -6.04 17.35
CA ARG A 268 -29.87 -5.72 15.93
C ARG A 268 -28.73 -4.71 15.75
N VAL A 269 -27.67 -5.14 15.09
CA VAL A 269 -26.45 -4.35 14.89
C VAL A 269 -26.29 -4.07 13.40
N HIS A 270 -26.09 -2.80 13.05
CA HIS A 270 -25.69 -2.38 11.72
C HIS A 270 -24.27 -1.82 11.77
N ILE A 271 -23.37 -2.40 10.98
CA ILE A 271 -21.99 -1.94 10.83
C ILE A 271 -21.85 -1.29 9.45
N ILE A 272 -21.38 -0.05 9.40
CA ILE A 272 -20.94 0.59 8.16
C ILE A 272 -19.42 0.56 8.14
N ASP A 273 -18.85 -0.12 7.16
CA ASP A 273 -17.41 -0.20 6.97
C ASP A 273 -17.00 0.57 5.74
N PHE A 274 -16.22 1.63 5.95
CA PHE A 274 -15.63 2.39 4.87
C PHE A 274 -14.27 1.81 4.50
N GLN A 275 -14.24 1.07 3.38
CA GLN A 275 -13.14 0.23 2.88
C GLN A 275 -13.17 -1.22 3.41
N ILE A 276 -14.26 -1.93 3.09
CA ILE A 276 -14.49 -3.33 3.51
C ILE A 276 -13.37 -4.30 3.08
N GLY A 277 -12.64 -4.00 2.00
CA GLY A 277 -11.51 -4.80 1.52
C GLY A 277 -11.89 -6.27 1.31
N GLN A 278 -11.23 -7.18 2.05
CA GLN A 278 -11.52 -8.62 2.05
C GLN A 278 -12.60 -9.06 3.06
N GLY A 279 -13.09 -8.15 3.91
CA GLY A 279 -13.96 -8.45 5.04
C GLY A 279 -13.27 -9.20 6.19
N SER A 280 -11.94 -9.28 6.21
CA SER A 280 -11.17 -10.05 7.19
C SER A 280 -11.34 -9.54 8.62
N GLN A 281 -11.48 -8.22 8.81
CA GLN A 281 -11.79 -7.61 10.12
C GLN A 281 -13.03 -8.25 10.76
N TRP A 282 -14.08 -8.49 9.98
CA TRP A 282 -15.38 -8.92 10.51
C TRP A 282 -15.45 -10.40 10.87
N ILE A 283 -14.45 -11.20 10.47
CA ILE A 283 -14.40 -12.63 10.81
C ILE A 283 -14.41 -12.81 12.33
N THR A 284 -13.51 -12.12 13.03
CA THR A 284 -13.37 -12.23 14.49
C THR A 284 -14.55 -11.62 15.24
N LEU A 285 -15.15 -10.54 14.70
CA LEU A 285 -16.32 -9.93 15.33
C LEU A 285 -17.58 -10.81 15.21
N ILE A 286 -17.81 -11.44 14.05
CA ILE A 286 -18.92 -12.40 13.87
C ILE A 286 -18.77 -13.57 14.85
N GLN A 287 -17.55 -14.08 15.03
CA GLN A 287 -17.26 -15.13 16.01
C GLN A 287 -17.51 -14.67 17.45
N ALA A 288 -17.08 -13.45 17.81
CA ALA A 288 -17.31 -12.88 19.12
C ALA A 288 -18.82 -12.71 19.42
N PHE A 289 -19.59 -12.22 18.45
CA PHE A 289 -21.04 -12.11 18.60
C PHE A 289 -21.74 -13.47 18.68
N ALA A 290 -21.27 -14.48 17.94
CA ALA A 290 -21.79 -15.85 18.04
C ALA A 290 -21.57 -16.46 19.44
N ALA A 291 -20.48 -16.08 20.11
CA ALA A 291 -20.14 -16.54 21.45
C ALA A 291 -20.81 -15.72 22.58
N ARG A 292 -21.57 -14.67 22.25
CA ARG A 292 -22.19 -13.76 23.22
C ARG A 292 -23.21 -14.49 24.11
N PRO A 293 -23.22 -14.25 25.43
CA PRO A 293 -24.28 -14.73 26.31
C PRO A 293 -25.66 -14.23 25.84
N GLY A 294 -26.67 -15.11 25.83
CA GLY A 294 -28.00 -14.79 25.30
C GLY A 294 -28.14 -14.98 23.78
N GLY A 295 -27.04 -15.25 23.07
CA GLY A 295 -27.03 -15.55 21.63
C GLY A 295 -26.62 -14.35 20.76
N PRO A 296 -26.39 -14.62 19.46
CA PRO A 296 -25.95 -13.58 18.53
C PRO A 296 -27.06 -12.59 18.20
N PRO A 297 -26.73 -11.31 17.97
CA PRO A 297 -27.65 -10.35 17.38
C PRO A 297 -27.86 -10.66 15.89
N HIS A 298 -28.88 -10.04 15.29
CA HIS A 298 -28.91 -9.87 13.85
C HIS A 298 -27.83 -8.86 13.42
N ILE A 299 -26.93 -9.26 12.53
CA ILE A 299 -25.84 -8.42 12.03
C ILE A 299 -26.11 -8.01 10.59
N ARG A 300 -26.13 -6.71 10.33
CA ARG A 300 -26.09 -6.15 8.99
C ARG A 300 -24.77 -5.43 8.77
N ILE A 301 -24.11 -5.68 7.64
CA ILE A 301 -22.90 -4.94 7.25
C ILE A 301 -23.17 -4.20 5.94
N THR A 302 -23.01 -2.88 5.94
CA THR A 302 -22.84 -2.09 4.71
C THR A 302 -21.35 -1.95 4.44
N GLY A 303 -20.85 -2.65 3.43
CA GLY A 303 -19.45 -2.57 3.01
C GLY A 303 -19.29 -1.60 1.85
N ILE A 304 -18.52 -0.54 2.05
CA ILE A 304 -18.19 0.47 1.05
C ILE A 304 -16.78 0.21 0.53
N ASP A 305 -16.60 0.23 -0.78
CA ASP A 305 -15.28 0.14 -1.40
C ASP A 305 -15.36 0.50 -2.89
N ASP A 306 -14.28 1.06 -3.43
CA ASP A 306 -14.28 1.53 -4.81
C ASP A 306 -13.88 0.42 -5.82
N SER A 307 -13.94 0.78 -7.10
CA SER A 307 -13.56 -0.12 -8.21
C SER A 307 -12.05 -0.33 -8.30
N THR A 308 -11.23 0.59 -7.79
CA THR A 308 -9.76 0.46 -7.74
C THR A 308 -9.39 -0.69 -6.81
N SER A 309 -10.05 -0.80 -5.66
CA SER A 309 -9.88 -1.90 -4.71
C SER A 309 -10.39 -3.24 -5.23
N ALA A 310 -11.23 -3.27 -6.27
CA ALA A 310 -11.76 -4.52 -6.82
C ALA A 310 -10.67 -5.43 -7.39
N TYR A 311 -9.59 -4.85 -7.92
CA TYR A 311 -8.44 -5.60 -8.41
C TYR A 311 -7.74 -6.36 -7.27
N ALA A 312 -7.32 -5.64 -6.24
CA ALA A 312 -6.71 -6.24 -5.05
C ALA A 312 -7.68 -7.22 -4.37
N ARG A 313 -8.99 -7.01 -4.52
CA ARG A 313 -9.98 -7.91 -3.98
C ARG A 313 -10.20 -9.19 -4.78
N GLY A 314 -9.79 -9.22 -6.05
CA GLY A 314 -10.06 -10.32 -6.98
C GLY A 314 -11.49 -10.32 -7.53
N GLY A 315 -12.23 -9.22 -7.39
CA GLY A 315 -13.60 -9.10 -7.88
C GLY A 315 -14.45 -8.06 -7.15
N GLY A 316 -15.75 -8.06 -7.46
CA GLY A 316 -16.73 -7.14 -6.85
C GLY A 316 -17.03 -7.47 -5.38
N LEU A 317 -17.80 -6.60 -4.72
CA LEU A 317 -18.19 -6.76 -3.32
C LEU A 317 -19.04 -8.01 -3.05
N ASN A 318 -19.64 -8.60 -4.08
CA ASN A 318 -20.41 -9.84 -4.00
C ASN A 318 -19.58 -11.03 -3.49
N ILE A 319 -18.26 -11.06 -3.71
CA ILE A 319 -17.41 -12.13 -3.20
C ILE A 319 -17.24 -12.04 -1.68
N VAL A 320 -17.14 -10.82 -1.15
CA VAL A 320 -17.06 -10.54 0.29
C VAL A 320 -18.38 -10.86 0.96
N ALA A 321 -19.50 -10.44 0.35
CA ALA A 321 -20.84 -10.78 0.80
C ALA A 321 -21.02 -12.31 0.94
N LYS A 322 -20.65 -13.07 -0.09
CA LYS A 322 -20.71 -14.55 -0.05
C LYS A 322 -19.84 -15.14 1.06
N ARG A 323 -18.62 -14.65 1.24
CA ARG A 323 -17.67 -15.13 2.26
C ARG A 323 -18.21 -14.89 3.67
N LEU A 324 -18.64 -13.66 3.96
CA LEU A 324 -19.17 -13.28 5.28
C LEU A 324 -20.51 -13.97 5.57
N SER A 325 -21.41 -14.09 4.59
CA SER A 325 -22.67 -14.82 4.76
C SER A 325 -22.44 -16.31 5.06
N LYS A 326 -21.47 -16.95 4.38
CA LYS A 326 -21.10 -18.35 4.66
C LYS A 326 -20.53 -18.51 6.07
N LEU A 327 -19.68 -17.58 6.51
CA LEU A 327 -19.14 -17.56 7.86
C LEU A 327 -20.24 -17.37 8.91
N ALA A 328 -21.11 -16.38 8.73
CA ALA A 328 -22.22 -16.12 9.64
C ALA A 328 -23.16 -17.32 9.74
N ALA A 329 -23.48 -17.97 8.62
CA ALA A 329 -24.27 -19.21 8.61
C ALA A 329 -23.59 -20.35 9.40
N LEU A 330 -22.27 -20.51 9.26
CA LEU A 330 -21.49 -21.50 10.01
C LEU A 330 -21.60 -21.28 11.53
N PHE A 331 -21.58 -20.02 11.96
CA PHE A 331 -21.71 -19.63 13.38
C PHE A 331 -23.16 -19.36 13.82
N LYS A 332 -24.16 -19.65 12.95
CA LYS A 332 -25.59 -19.44 13.22
C LYS A 332 -25.96 -18.00 13.60
N VAL A 333 -25.25 -17.03 13.02
CA VAL A 333 -25.52 -15.60 13.20
C VAL A 333 -26.47 -15.13 12.09
N PRO A 334 -27.65 -14.56 12.41
CA PRO A 334 -28.51 -13.95 11.41
C PRO A 334 -27.78 -12.77 10.75
N PHE A 335 -27.64 -12.80 9.42
CA PHE A 335 -26.72 -11.91 8.72
C PHE A 335 -27.28 -11.35 7.42
N GLU A 336 -27.02 -10.07 7.18
CA GLU A 336 -27.31 -9.35 5.94
C GLU A 336 -26.08 -8.54 5.49
N PHE A 337 -25.81 -8.51 4.18
CA PHE A 337 -24.76 -7.69 3.60
C PHE A 337 -25.34 -6.74 2.54
N ASN A 338 -25.02 -5.46 2.67
CA ASN A 338 -25.33 -4.42 1.70
C ASN A 338 -24.02 -3.92 1.05
N ALA A 339 -23.93 -4.04 -0.27
CA ALA A 339 -22.74 -3.64 -1.02
C ALA A 339 -22.90 -2.19 -1.53
N ALA A 340 -21.93 -1.32 -1.24
CA ALA A 340 -21.86 0.04 -1.77
C ALA A 340 -20.55 0.23 -2.57
N ALA A 341 -20.58 -0.09 -3.86
CA ALA A 341 -19.41 -0.02 -4.73
C ALA A 341 -19.15 1.42 -5.21
N MET A 342 -18.58 2.26 -4.35
CA MET A 342 -18.33 3.69 -4.59
C MET A 342 -17.16 4.19 -3.76
N SER A 343 -16.62 5.36 -4.13
CA SER A 343 -15.63 6.06 -3.30
C SER A 343 -16.28 6.63 -2.04
N GLY A 344 -15.53 6.66 -0.93
CA GLY A 344 -15.95 7.38 0.29
C GLY A 344 -16.29 8.86 0.05
N CYS A 345 -15.73 9.44 -1.03
CA CYS A 345 -16.05 10.80 -1.47
C CYS A 345 -17.49 10.98 -1.98
N GLU A 346 -18.08 9.92 -2.53
CA GLU A 346 -19.38 9.92 -3.22
C GLU A 346 -20.53 9.49 -2.30
N VAL A 347 -20.19 8.99 -1.11
CA VAL A 347 -21.16 8.45 -0.16
C VAL A 347 -22.13 9.54 0.31
N GLN A 348 -23.40 9.18 0.28
CA GLN A 348 -24.54 9.96 0.78
C GLN A 348 -25.39 9.07 1.68
N GLN A 349 -26.29 9.68 2.45
CA GLN A 349 -27.05 9.02 3.51
C GLN A 349 -27.84 7.79 3.00
N GLU A 350 -28.46 7.90 1.83
CA GLU A 350 -29.27 6.87 1.19
C GLU A 350 -28.46 5.61 0.82
N HIS A 351 -27.17 5.76 0.53
CA HIS A 351 -26.29 4.63 0.19
C HIS A 351 -25.99 3.74 1.40
N LEU A 352 -26.10 4.30 2.61
CA LEU A 352 -25.79 3.61 3.85
C LEU A 352 -26.91 2.67 4.30
N GLN A 353 -28.13 2.90 3.80
CA GLN A 353 -29.31 2.07 4.05
C GLN A 353 -29.59 1.89 5.55
N VAL A 354 -29.45 2.95 6.37
CA VAL A 354 -29.71 2.90 7.81
C VAL A 354 -31.20 2.67 8.08
N ARG A 355 -31.53 1.79 9.04
CA ARG A 355 -32.90 1.41 9.39
C ARG A 355 -33.20 1.75 10.84
N HIS A 356 -34.46 2.10 11.13
CA HIS A 356 -34.92 2.29 12.50
C HIS A 356 -34.86 0.98 13.30
N GLY A 357 -34.46 1.08 14.57
CA GLY A 357 -34.36 -0.05 15.49
C GLY A 357 -33.08 -0.89 15.37
N GLU A 358 -32.08 -0.42 14.63
CA GLU A 358 -30.75 -1.02 14.58
C GLU A 358 -29.73 -0.12 15.27
N ALA A 359 -28.86 -0.71 16.10
CA ALA A 359 -27.76 0.00 16.70
C ALA A 359 -26.60 0.12 15.71
N LEU A 360 -26.16 1.34 15.45
CA LEU A 360 -25.22 1.65 14.37
C LEU A 360 -23.77 1.77 14.88
N ALA A 361 -22.86 1.01 14.27
CA ALA A 361 -21.42 1.19 14.37
C ALA A 361 -20.86 1.66 13.03
N VAL A 362 -19.89 2.59 13.06
CA VAL A 362 -19.16 3.01 11.86
C VAL A 362 -17.66 2.75 12.06
N ASN A 363 -17.03 2.18 11.03
CA ASN A 363 -15.61 1.82 11.03
C ASN A 363 -14.86 2.55 9.93
N PHE A 364 -13.79 3.23 10.32
CA PHE A 364 -12.80 3.84 9.44
C PHE A 364 -11.44 3.20 9.72
N ALA A 365 -11.10 2.13 9.00
CA ALA A 365 -9.81 1.46 9.16
C ALA A 365 -8.94 1.70 7.93
N PHE A 366 -7.88 2.49 8.09
CA PHE A 366 -6.88 2.79 7.06
C PHE A 366 -7.50 3.35 5.76
N MET A 367 -8.47 4.26 5.88
CA MET A 367 -9.23 4.78 4.73
C MET A 367 -9.20 6.31 4.65
N LEU A 368 -9.36 7.04 5.77
CA LEU A 368 -9.60 8.48 5.70
C LEU A 368 -8.40 9.24 5.15
N HIS A 369 -7.19 8.71 5.34
CA HIS A 369 -5.99 9.28 4.73
C HIS A 369 -6.01 9.25 3.19
N HIS A 370 -6.73 8.31 2.54
CA HIS A 370 -6.85 8.30 1.08
C HIS A 370 -7.77 9.38 0.54
N MET A 371 -8.65 9.93 1.36
CA MET A 371 -9.59 10.95 0.90
C MET A 371 -8.87 12.29 0.64
N PRO A 372 -9.25 13.01 -0.43
CA PRO A 372 -8.74 14.36 -0.70
C PRO A 372 -8.95 15.28 0.49
N ASP A 373 -7.90 16.00 0.83
CA ASP A 373 -7.91 17.04 1.85
C ASP A 373 -8.17 18.42 1.24
N GLU A 374 -8.08 19.45 2.08
CA GLU A 374 -8.31 20.85 1.71
C GLU A 374 -7.26 21.40 0.71
N SER A 375 -6.11 20.73 0.54
CA SER A 375 -5.10 21.10 -0.46
C SER A 375 -5.45 20.61 -1.86
N VAL A 376 -6.36 19.65 -1.97
CA VAL A 376 -6.76 19.02 -3.24
C VAL A 376 -8.17 19.44 -3.65
N SER A 377 -9.09 19.56 -2.71
CA SER A 377 -10.49 19.87 -2.96
C SER A 377 -11.05 20.84 -1.93
N THR A 378 -11.79 21.85 -2.38
CA THR A 378 -12.50 22.79 -1.51
C THR A 378 -13.72 22.18 -0.83
N GLU A 379 -14.15 20.98 -1.25
CA GLU A 379 -15.32 20.29 -0.70
C GLU A 379 -15.09 19.69 0.69
N ASN A 380 -13.83 19.63 1.16
CA ASN A 380 -13.42 19.02 2.43
C ASN A 380 -14.12 17.66 2.67
N HIS A 381 -13.78 16.67 1.84
CA HIS A 381 -14.44 15.36 1.82
C HIS A 381 -14.38 14.67 3.19
N ARG A 382 -13.26 14.83 3.92
CA ARG A 382 -13.05 14.28 5.28
C ARG A 382 -14.10 14.81 6.26
N ASP A 383 -14.22 16.12 6.36
CA ASP A 383 -15.15 16.71 7.33
C ASP A 383 -16.62 16.54 6.89
N ARG A 384 -16.91 16.56 5.58
CA ARG A 384 -18.24 16.24 5.06
C ARG A 384 -18.65 14.84 5.51
N LEU A 385 -17.77 13.84 5.33
CA LEU A 385 -18.06 12.46 5.68
C LEU A 385 -18.25 12.27 7.19
N LEU A 386 -17.40 12.88 8.01
CA LEU A 386 -17.55 12.84 9.47
C LEU A 386 -18.87 13.47 9.92
N ARG A 387 -19.28 14.61 9.33
CA ARG A 387 -20.58 15.24 9.62
C ARG A 387 -21.76 14.38 9.18
N LEU A 388 -21.67 13.73 8.02
CA LEU A 388 -22.67 12.75 7.57
C LEU A 388 -22.76 11.61 8.57
N VAL A 389 -21.65 11.01 8.98
CA VAL A 389 -21.67 9.92 9.97
C VAL A 389 -22.25 10.40 11.30
N LYS A 390 -21.92 11.62 11.75
CA LYS A 390 -22.50 12.17 12.99
C LYS A 390 -24.02 12.32 12.89
N SER A 391 -24.56 12.73 11.75
CA SER A 391 -26.01 12.91 11.58
C SER A 391 -26.79 11.59 11.70
N LEU A 392 -26.15 10.45 11.45
CA LEU A 392 -26.73 9.11 11.65
C LEU A 392 -26.84 8.70 13.12
N SER A 393 -26.26 9.49 14.05
CA SER A 393 -26.23 9.20 15.49
C SER A 393 -25.73 7.79 15.83
N PRO A 394 -24.53 7.38 15.34
CA PRO A 394 -23.98 6.06 15.62
C PRO A 394 -23.72 5.87 17.11
N LYS A 395 -23.90 4.65 17.60
CA LYS A 395 -23.59 4.29 18.99
C LYS A 395 -22.08 4.25 19.24
N VAL A 396 -21.31 3.96 18.20
CA VAL A 396 -19.84 4.04 18.21
C VAL A 396 -19.29 4.29 16.81
N VAL A 397 -18.24 5.11 16.72
CA VAL A 397 -17.40 5.24 15.52
C VAL A 397 -15.98 4.86 15.89
N THR A 398 -15.34 4.03 15.08
CA THR A 398 -13.94 3.61 15.28
C THR A 398 -13.06 4.17 14.18
N LEU A 399 -11.85 4.58 14.56
CA LEU A 399 -10.83 5.07 13.65
C LEU A 399 -9.53 4.30 13.90
N VAL A 400 -8.94 3.80 12.83
CA VAL A 400 -7.59 3.22 12.80
C VAL A 400 -6.82 3.85 11.66
N GLU A 401 -5.68 4.46 11.96
CA GLU A 401 -4.87 5.19 10.97
C GLU A 401 -3.37 5.02 11.23
N GLN A 402 -2.56 5.23 10.20
CA GLN A 402 -1.11 5.29 10.31
C GLN A 402 -0.68 6.54 11.08
N GLU A 403 0.20 6.39 12.07
CA GLU A 403 0.70 7.50 12.88
C GLU A 403 1.94 8.13 12.21
N SER A 404 1.71 8.93 11.17
CA SER A 404 2.75 9.61 10.40
C SER A 404 2.30 10.97 9.87
N ASN A 405 3.19 11.97 9.86
CA ASN A 405 2.89 13.30 9.33
C ASN A 405 3.35 13.47 7.87
N THR A 406 2.73 12.73 6.96
CA THR A 406 3.06 12.80 5.52
C THR A 406 2.13 13.74 4.76
N ASN A 407 1.09 14.30 5.39
CA ASN A 407 0.16 15.17 4.67
C ASN A 407 0.50 16.67 4.73
N THR A 408 0.73 17.20 5.93
CA THR A 408 0.80 18.66 6.16
C THR A 408 2.16 19.28 5.86
N ALA A 409 3.17 18.45 5.67
CA ALA A 409 4.54 18.86 5.48
C ALA A 409 4.87 19.15 4.00
N PRO A 410 5.68 20.20 3.71
CA PRO A 410 6.35 20.35 2.43
C PRO A 410 7.22 19.13 2.10
N PHE A 411 7.68 19.03 0.85
CA PHE A 411 8.37 17.84 0.34
C PHE A 411 9.54 17.35 1.22
N PHE A 412 10.51 18.20 1.57
CA PHE A 412 11.69 17.75 2.29
C PHE A 412 11.39 17.24 3.73
N PRO A 413 10.65 17.97 4.59
CA PRO A 413 10.23 17.43 5.88
C PRO A 413 9.37 16.17 5.74
N ARG A 414 8.49 16.11 4.73
CA ARG A 414 7.70 14.92 4.41
C ARG A 414 8.59 13.73 4.06
N PHE A 415 9.61 13.90 3.23
CA PHE A 415 10.56 12.86 2.88
C PHE A 415 11.27 12.30 4.13
N ARG A 416 11.73 13.18 5.03
CA ARG A 416 12.36 12.77 6.28
C ARG A 416 11.42 11.99 7.19
N GLU A 417 10.16 12.41 7.27
CA GLU A 417 9.13 11.69 8.02
C GLU A 417 8.87 10.31 7.41
N THR A 418 8.73 10.21 6.08
CA THR A 418 8.59 8.93 5.36
C THR A 418 9.78 8.01 5.64
N LEU A 419 11.01 8.51 5.53
CA LEU A 419 12.22 7.74 5.82
C LEU A 419 12.19 7.18 7.24
N ASN A 420 11.89 8.01 8.23
CA ASN A 420 11.86 7.59 9.63
C ASN A 420 10.73 6.58 9.91
N TYR A 421 9.53 6.83 9.41
CA TYR A 421 8.37 5.95 9.61
C TYR A 421 8.58 4.57 8.97
N TYR A 422 8.97 4.54 7.69
CA TYR A 422 9.18 3.27 6.99
C TYR A 422 10.47 2.57 7.43
N THR A 423 11.47 3.26 8.00
CA THR A 423 12.62 2.57 8.63
C THR A 423 12.13 1.61 9.71
N ALA A 424 11.24 2.08 10.59
CA ALA A 424 10.68 1.24 11.65
C ALA A 424 9.89 0.04 11.10
N MET A 425 9.10 0.22 10.03
CA MET A 425 8.36 -0.88 9.41
C MET A 425 9.26 -1.90 8.70
N PHE A 426 10.31 -1.46 8.00
CA PHE A 426 11.26 -2.36 7.34
C PHE A 426 12.13 -3.12 8.35
N GLU A 427 12.54 -2.48 9.45
CA GLU A 427 13.24 -3.14 10.56
C GLU A 427 12.37 -4.20 11.24
N SER A 428 11.07 -3.95 11.38
CA SER A 428 10.17 -4.91 11.99
C SER A 428 9.78 -6.07 11.08
N ILE A 429 9.87 -5.90 9.75
CA ILE A 429 9.78 -7.02 8.81
C ILE A 429 11.07 -7.85 8.82
N ASP A 430 12.24 -7.20 8.97
CA ASP A 430 13.56 -7.86 8.99
C ASP A 430 13.71 -8.91 10.10
N VAL A 431 13.01 -8.71 11.22
CA VAL A 431 13.03 -9.69 12.33
C VAL A 431 12.16 -10.92 12.09
N THR A 432 11.16 -10.80 11.21
CA THR A 432 10.15 -11.85 11.03
C THR A 432 10.41 -12.67 9.77
N LEU A 433 10.91 -12.04 8.71
CA LEU A 433 11.11 -12.67 7.41
C LEU A 433 12.59 -12.63 6.99
N PRO A 434 13.17 -13.77 6.55
CA PRO A 434 14.54 -13.81 6.05
C PRO A 434 14.75 -12.89 4.84
N ARG A 435 15.95 -12.32 4.74
CA ARG A 435 16.26 -11.29 3.76
C ARG A 435 16.30 -11.75 2.31
N GLU A 436 16.58 -13.03 2.06
CA GLU A 436 16.59 -13.57 0.70
C GLU A 436 15.24 -14.15 0.27
N HIS A 437 14.23 -14.06 1.13
CA HIS A 437 12.93 -14.61 0.82
C HIS A 437 12.20 -13.77 -0.22
N LYS A 438 11.88 -14.37 -1.37
CA LYS A 438 11.15 -13.70 -2.46
C LYS A 438 9.80 -13.14 -2.00
N GLU A 439 9.11 -13.86 -1.12
CA GLU A 439 7.83 -13.38 -0.61
C GLU A 439 7.99 -12.10 0.21
N ARG A 440 9.08 -11.95 0.96
CA ARG A 440 9.36 -10.70 1.69
C ARG A 440 9.58 -9.54 0.71
N ILE A 441 10.39 -9.74 -0.33
CA ILE A 441 10.58 -8.73 -1.39
C ILE A 441 9.23 -8.32 -1.98
N ASN A 442 8.37 -9.29 -2.30
CA ASN A 442 7.07 -9.04 -2.89
C ASN A 442 6.13 -8.31 -1.91
N VAL A 443 6.13 -8.68 -0.63
CA VAL A 443 5.40 -7.96 0.43
C VAL A 443 5.86 -6.50 0.49
N GLU A 444 7.16 -6.25 0.55
CA GLU A 444 7.69 -4.90 0.66
C GLU A 444 7.39 -4.07 -0.59
N GLN A 445 7.63 -4.65 -1.77
CA GLN A 445 7.40 -3.99 -3.05
C GLN A 445 5.92 -3.67 -3.29
N HIS A 446 5.02 -4.61 -3.01
CA HIS A 446 3.62 -4.47 -3.40
C HIS A 446 2.72 -3.93 -2.29
N CYS A 447 3.10 -4.05 -1.02
CA CYS A 447 2.30 -3.55 0.11
C CYS A 447 2.85 -2.27 0.73
N LEU A 448 4.16 -1.97 0.65
CA LEU A 448 4.75 -0.79 1.32
C LEU A 448 5.38 0.19 0.35
N ALA A 449 6.15 -0.28 -0.63
CA ALA A 449 6.91 0.58 -1.53
C ALA A 449 6.01 1.45 -2.40
N ARG A 450 4.81 0.95 -2.76
CA ARG A 450 3.81 1.73 -3.48
C ARG A 450 3.44 3.00 -2.72
N ASP A 451 3.27 2.88 -1.41
CA ASP A 451 2.89 3.99 -0.56
C ASP A 451 4.06 4.97 -0.41
N VAL A 452 5.28 4.45 -0.19
CA VAL A 452 6.52 5.24 -0.15
C VAL A 452 6.69 6.07 -1.42
N VAL A 453 6.55 5.45 -2.59
CA VAL A 453 6.68 6.13 -3.89
C VAL A 453 5.58 7.16 -4.07
N ASN A 454 4.32 6.85 -3.70
CA ASN A 454 3.23 7.82 -3.80
C ASN A 454 3.50 9.08 -2.95
N ILE A 455 3.99 8.91 -1.72
CA ILE A 455 4.28 10.03 -0.79
C ILE A 455 5.41 10.94 -1.32
N ILE A 456 6.42 10.35 -1.97
CA ILE A 456 7.61 11.05 -2.44
C ILE A 456 7.40 11.66 -3.84
N ALA A 457 6.87 10.87 -4.78
CA ALA A 457 6.86 11.19 -6.19
C ALA A 457 5.63 12.02 -6.63
N CYS A 458 4.48 11.83 -5.98
CA CYS A 458 3.23 12.46 -6.39
C CYS A 458 2.97 13.76 -5.63
N GLU A 459 2.15 14.63 -6.23
CA GLU A 459 1.59 15.84 -5.62
C GLU A 459 0.11 16.00 -6.02
N GLY A 460 -0.59 16.96 -5.40
CA GLY A 460 -1.97 17.26 -5.76
C GLY A 460 -2.89 16.03 -5.68
N PRO A 461 -3.87 15.89 -6.59
CA PRO A 461 -4.81 14.76 -6.57
C PRO A 461 -4.17 13.37 -6.70
N GLU A 462 -2.96 13.28 -7.25
CA GLU A 462 -2.30 11.98 -7.49
C GLU A 462 -1.59 11.44 -6.25
N ARG A 463 -1.27 12.30 -5.29
CA ARG A 463 -0.79 11.89 -3.97
C ARG A 463 -1.98 11.52 -3.11
N VAL A 464 -2.21 10.23 -2.94
CA VAL A 464 -3.34 9.67 -2.18
C VAL A 464 -2.93 9.25 -0.78
N GLU A 465 -1.67 8.89 -0.56
CA GLU A 465 -1.14 8.56 0.76
C GLU A 465 -0.87 9.83 1.57
N ARG A 466 -1.87 10.22 2.37
CA ARG A 466 -1.90 11.49 3.11
C ARG A 466 -2.15 11.25 4.60
N HIS A 467 -1.22 10.55 5.24
CA HIS A 467 -1.30 10.24 6.67
C HIS A 467 -1.26 11.52 7.51
N GLU A 468 -2.07 11.54 8.57
CA GLU A 468 -2.09 12.59 9.57
C GLU A 468 -1.90 11.97 10.95
N LEU A 469 -1.20 12.68 11.84
CA LEU A 469 -1.08 12.28 13.25
C LEU A 469 -2.47 12.22 13.90
N MET A 470 -2.64 11.29 14.85
CA MET A 470 -3.90 11.11 15.58
C MET A 470 -4.41 12.40 16.22
N GLY A 471 -3.52 13.28 16.67
CA GLY A 471 -3.88 14.61 17.17
C GLY A 471 -4.78 15.42 16.22
N LYS A 472 -4.50 15.36 14.91
CA LYS A 472 -5.27 16.07 13.88
C LYS A 472 -6.61 15.38 13.62
N TRP A 473 -6.65 14.06 13.54
CA TRP A 473 -7.88 13.29 13.44
C TRP A 473 -8.82 13.56 14.63
N ARG A 474 -8.29 13.58 15.86
CA ARG A 474 -9.08 13.94 17.05
C ARG A 474 -9.70 15.33 16.94
N SER A 475 -8.98 16.30 16.39
CA SER A 475 -9.53 17.64 16.16
C SER A 475 -10.69 17.59 15.18
N ARG A 476 -10.56 16.88 14.05
CA ARG A 476 -11.62 16.73 13.04
C ARG A 476 -12.88 16.08 13.64
N PHE A 477 -12.72 15.00 14.41
CA PHE A 477 -13.83 14.34 15.09
C PHE A 477 -14.54 15.26 16.10
N ARG A 478 -13.78 15.97 16.94
CA ARG A 478 -14.37 16.95 17.89
C ARG A 478 -15.13 18.07 17.17
N MET A 479 -14.56 18.61 16.09
CA MET A 479 -15.20 19.64 15.27
C MET A 479 -16.49 19.15 14.59
N ALA A 480 -16.55 17.87 14.23
CA ALA A 480 -17.76 17.23 13.72
C ALA A 480 -18.81 16.90 14.81
N GLY A 481 -18.51 17.17 16.09
CA GLY A 481 -19.43 16.96 17.21
C GLY A 481 -19.32 15.59 17.88
N PHE A 482 -18.25 14.83 17.62
CA PHE A 482 -18.00 13.58 18.32
C PHE A 482 -17.33 13.80 19.67
N THR A 483 -17.61 12.89 20.59
CA THR A 483 -16.98 12.79 21.90
C THR A 483 -16.12 11.53 21.97
N PRO A 484 -14.92 11.57 22.60
CA PRO A 484 -14.09 10.37 22.72
C PRO A 484 -14.80 9.23 23.46
N TYR A 485 -14.59 8.01 22.99
CA TYR A 485 -15.02 6.76 23.64
C TYR A 485 -13.77 5.93 23.95
N PRO A 486 -13.19 6.04 25.16
CA PRO A 486 -11.98 5.31 25.51
C PRO A 486 -12.17 3.79 25.38
N LEU A 487 -11.14 3.11 24.89
CA LEU A 487 -11.12 1.64 24.81
C LEU A 487 -11.02 1.05 26.22
N SER A 488 -11.78 -0.01 26.49
CA SER A 488 -11.75 -0.62 27.82
C SER A 488 -10.47 -1.39 28.10
N SER A 489 -10.17 -1.56 29.38
CA SER A 489 -9.02 -2.35 29.85
C SER A 489 -9.03 -3.79 29.32
N LEU A 490 -10.21 -4.36 29.05
CA LEU A 490 -10.35 -5.69 28.46
C LEU A 490 -9.86 -5.72 27.01
N VAL A 491 -10.21 -4.72 26.20
CA VAL A 491 -9.69 -4.57 24.85
C VAL A 491 -8.17 -4.42 24.91
N ASN A 492 -7.66 -3.54 25.77
CA ASN A 492 -6.22 -3.27 25.91
C ASN A 492 -5.45 -4.54 26.32
N ALA A 493 -5.98 -5.33 27.27
CA ALA A 493 -5.40 -6.60 27.69
C ALA A 493 -5.38 -7.62 26.54
N THR A 494 -6.46 -7.71 25.76
CA THR A 494 -6.56 -8.62 24.61
C THR A 494 -5.52 -8.28 23.53
N ILE A 495 -5.34 -6.99 23.24
CA ILE A 495 -4.30 -6.53 22.31
C ILE A 495 -2.90 -6.80 22.87
N LYS A 496 -2.69 -6.61 24.18
CA LYS A 496 -1.41 -6.93 24.81
C LYS A 496 -1.07 -8.42 24.66
N THR A 497 -2.02 -9.33 24.88
CA THR A 497 -1.84 -10.76 24.65
C THR A 497 -1.61 -11.10 23.17
N LEU A 498 -2.27 -10.41 22.23
CA LEU A 498 -1.95 -10.57 20.80
C LEU A 498 -0.46 -10.29 20.53
N LEU A 499 0.07 -9.20 21.09
CA LEU A 499 1.44 -8.77 20.86
C LEU A 499 2.49 -9.70 21.47
N GLU A 500 2.14 -10.54 22.45
CA GLU A 500 3.03 -11.58 22.98
C GLU A 500 3.43 -12.63 21.92
N ASN A 501 2.68 -12.72 20.81
CA ASN A 501 3.02 -13.58 19.67
C ASN A 501 4.03 -12.96 18.68
N TYR A 502 4.46 -11.72 18.94
CA TYR A 502 5.34 -10.95 18.07
C TYR A 502 6.65 -10.57 18.79
N CYS A 503 7.59 -9.97 18.06
CA CYS A 503 8.84 -9.47 18.63
C CYS A 503 8.57 -8.47 19.77
N ASP A 504 9.33 -8.58 20.85
CA ASP A 504 9.31 -7.71 22.04
C ASP A 504 9.64 -6.25 21.78
N ARG A 505 10.14 -5.92 20.59
CA ARG A 505 10.34 -4.55 20.11
C ARG A 505 9.04 -3.84 19.73
N TYR A 506 7.94 -4.58 19.55
CA TYR A 506 6.62 -3.97 19.46
C TYR A 506 6.16 -3.47 20.82
N ARG A 507 5.55 -2.28 20.84
CA ARG A 507 4.98 -1.68 22.06
C ARG A 507 3.52 -1.33 21.86
N LEU A 508 2.79 -1.35 22.97
CA LEU A 508 1.43 -0.87 23.07
C LEU A 508 1.40 0.25 24.11
N GLU A 509 0.94 1.43 23.71
CA GLU A 509 0.78 2.57 24.60
C GLU A 509 -0.66 3.07 24.54
N GLU A 510 -1.24 3.35 25.70
CA GLU A 510 -2.51 4.08 25.80
C GLU A 510 -2.20 5.54 26.11
N ARG A 511 -2.66 6.44 25.24
CA ARG A 511 -2.43 7.88 25.38
C ARG A 511 -3.64 8.65 24.89
N ASP A 512 -4.08 9.64 25.66
CA ASP A 512 -5.18 10.55 25.32
C ASP A 512 -6.49 9.83 24.85
N GLY A 513 -6.80 8.67 25.44
CA GLY A 513 -7.99 7.88 25.08
C GLY A 513 -7.89 7.11 23.76
N GLY A 514 -6.70 7.00 23.16
CA GLY A 514 -6.41 6.11 22.03
C GLY A 514 -5.33 5.09 22.37
N LEU A 515 -5.23 4.04 21.56
CA LEU A 515 -4.16 3.05 21.59
C LEU A 515 -3.17 3.29 20.46
N TYR A 516 -1.89 3.10 20.75
CA TYR A 516 -0.79 3.26 19.82
C TYR A 516 0.00 1.95 19.77
N LEU A 517 0.06 1.36 18.59
CA LEU A 517 1.03 0.32 18.26
C LEU A 517 2.30 1.00 17.76
N GLY A 518 3.43 0.68 18.38
CA GLY A 518 4.72 1.20 17.98
C GLY A 518 5.78 0.13 17.80
N TRP A 519 6.83 0.47 17.08
CA TRP A 519 8.09 -0.29 17.01
C TRP A 519 9.21 0.53 17.66
N MET A 520 9.87 -0.04 18.67
CA MET A 520 10.87 0.65 19.50
C MET A 520 10.38 1.99 20.05
N ASN A 521 10.82 3.11 19.48
CA ASN A 521 10.46 4.48 19.84
C ASN A 521 9.57 5.18 18.79
N ARG A 522 9.18 4.50 17.71
CA ARG A 522 8.31 5.05 16.65
C ARG A 522 6.89 4.49 16.72
N ASP A 523 5.89 5.37 16.80
CA ASP A 523 4.48 5.00 16.66
C ASP A 523 4.19 4.65 15.20
N LEU A 524 3.45 3.56 14.96
CA LEU A 524 3.14 3.02 13.65
C LEU A 524 1.65 3.16 13.32
N VAL A 525 0.79 2.63 14.18
CA VAL A 525 -0.67 2.63 13.98
C VAL A 525 -1.33 3.12 15.25
N ALA A 526 -2.31 4.00 15.09
CA ALA A 526 -3.12 4.51 16.18
C ALA A 526 -4.58 4.11 15.99
N SER A 527 -5.25 3.77 17.09
CA SER A 527 -6.67 3.41 17.11
C SER A 527 -7.41 4.18 18.20
N CYS A 528 -8.60 4.67 17.88
CA CYS A 528 -9.49 5.33 18.84
C CYS A 528 -10.97 5.09 18.49
N ALA A 529 -11.85 5.36 19.46
CA ALA A 529 -13.29 5.27 19.26
C ALA A 529 -14.00 6.55 19.75
N TRP A 530 -15.24 6.74 19.28
CA TRP A 530 -16.00 7.98 19.41
C TRP A 530 -17.52 7.72 19.51
N ARG A 531 -18.26 8.71 20.05
CA ARG A 531 -19.74 8.76 20.11
C ARG A 531 -20.30 10.09 19.59
#